data_AF-A0A2D4FAG9-F1
#
_entry.id   AF-A0A2D4FAG9-F1
#
_cell.length_a   1.000
_cell.length_b   1.000
_cell.length_c   1.000
_cell.angle_alpha   90.00
_cell.angle_beta   90.00
_cell.angle_gamma   90.00
#
_symmetry.space_group_name_H-M   'P 1'
#
loop_
_entity.id
_entity.type
_entity.pdbx_description
1 polymer ?
#
loop_
_entity_poly.entity_id
_entity_poly.type
_entity_poly.pdbx_seq_one_letter_code
_entity_poly.pdbx_strand_id
1 'polypeptide(L)'
;MAKCQHENLVELLGFSNDFYQPCLVYDYMPKGSLLDRLACLDNSSPIPWKTRCNIAYGASNGISYLHENNHIHRDIKSANILLTESFVPKLSDFGLARASVKFTHTILTDRIVGTAAYMAPEALRGEITPKSDIFSFGVVLLEIITGLSPMDENRDPQLLLSIKEEIEDEEKTIEDYVDKKISNWNITLIEQMYLIASPCLHEKKNRRPDIERVKEHLKEMLIG
;
A
#
# COMPACT_ATOMS: atom_id res chain seq x y z
N MET A 1 15.49 0.24 -11.29
CA MET A 1 15.65 1.64 -10.84
C MET A 1 16.19 2.57 -11.91
N ALA A 2 17.24 2.23 -12.68
CA ALA A 2 17.79 3.11 -13.72
C ALA A 2 16.80 3.57 -14.83
N LYS A 3 15.58 3.02 -14.89
CA LYS A 3 14.53 3.38 -15.86
C LYS A 3 13.21 3.85 -15.23
N CYS A 4 13.11 3.87 -13.90
CA CYS A 4 11.87 4.21 -13.20
C CYS A 4 12.10 5.43 -12.31
N GLN A 5 11.80 6.61 -12.84
CA GLN A 5 11.88 7.88 -12.12
C GLN A 5 10.48 8.50 -12.09
N HIS A 6 9.97 8.71 -10.89
CA HIS A 6 8.64 9.25 -10.66
C HIS A 6 8.59 9.89 -9.27
N GLU A 7 7.76 10.93 -9.10
CA GLU A 7 7.70 11.70 -7.85
C GLU A 7 7.36 10.82 -6.62
N ASN A 8 6.55 9.79 -6.82
CA ASN A 8 6.15 8.82 -5.80
C ASN A 8 6.97 7.52 -5.77
N LEU A 9 8.16 7.50 -6.34
CA LEU A 9 9.14 6.43 -6.14
C LEU A 9 10.40 6.99 -5.45
N VAL A 10 11.05 6.16 -4.64
CA VAL A 10 12.37 6.49 -4.08
C VAL A 10 13.41 6.46 -5.19
N GLU A 11 14.23 7.51 -5.25
CA GLU A 11 15.31 7.64 -6.22
C GLU A 11 16.60 6.99 -5.70
N LEU A 12 17.17 6.09 -6.51
CA LEU A 12 18.47 5.51 -6.27
C LEU A 12 19.55 6.47 -6.77
N LEU A 13 20.30 7.06 -5.84
CA LEU A 13 21.40 7.98 -6.12
C LEU A 13 22.66 7.24 -6.58
N GLY A 14 22.87 6.03 -6.08
CA GLY A 14 24.05 5.24 -6.40
C GLY A 14 24.05 3.88 -5.73
N PHE A 15 25.07 3.09 -6.03
CA PHE A 15 25.29 1.78 -5.45
C PHE A 15 26.79 1.52 -5.29
N SER A 16 27.14 0.64 -4.36
CA SER A 16 28.51 0.14 -4.19
C SER A 16 28.53 -1.37 -4.30
N ASN A 17 29.51 -1.90 -5.04
CA ASN A 17 29.76 -3.33 -5.21
C ASN A 17 31.26 -3.65 -5.15
N ASP A 18 32.02 -2.79 -4.48
CA ASP A 18 33.48 -2.80 -4.35
C ASP A 18 34.00 -3.72 -3.22
N PHE A 19 33.14 -4.17 -2.30
CA PHE A 19 33.50 -5.06 -1.17
C PHE A 19 32.51 -6.23 -0.99
N TYR A 20 32.64 -6.95 0.14
CA TYR A 20 31.81 -8.12 0.50
C TYR A 20 30.32 -7.82 0.72
N GLN A 21 29.92 -6.55 0.86
CA GLN A 21 28.54 -6.15 1.13
C GLN A 21 28.06 -5.16 0.06
N PRO A 22 27.15 -5.57 -0.82
CA PRO A 22 26.50 -4.64 -1.74
C PRO A 22 25.75 -3.55 -0.98
N CYS A 23 25.87 -2.30 -1.41
CA CYS A 23 25.19 -1.15 -0.81
C CYS A 23 24.36 -0.39 -1.85
N LEU A 24 23.25 0.18 -1.41
CA LEU A 24 22.38 1.05 -2.21
C LEU A 24 22.22 2.38 -1.48
N VAL A 25 22.33 3.48 -2.22
CA VAL A 25 22.28 4.85 -1.68
C VAL A 25 21.03 5.55 -2.23
N TYR A 26 20.23 6.10 -1.34
CA TYR A 26 18.96 6.77 -1.63
C TYR A 26 18.92 8.13 -0.95
N ASP A 27 18.02 9.00 -1.41
CA ASP A 27 17.63 10.16 -0.62
C ASP A 27 17.02 9.72 0.72
N TYR A 28 17.37 10.44 1.78
CA TYR A 28 16.82 10.21 3.11
C TYR A 28 15.36 10.69 3.17
N MET A 29 14.50 9.89 3.81
CA MET A 29 13.06 10.17 3.99
C MET A 29 12.81 10.54 5.45
N PRO A 30 12.75 11.84 5.81
CA PRO A 30 12.81 12.27 7.22
C PRO A 30 11.63 11.85 8.08
N LYS A 31 10.47 11.57 7.46
CA LYS A 31 9.28 11.10 8.18
C LYS A 31 9.21 9.57 8.29
N GLY A 32 10.21 8.85 7.78
CA GLY A 32 10.26 7.38 7.84
C GLY A 32 9.17 6.72 7.00
N SER A 33 8.69 5.57 7.46
CA SER A 33 7.64 4.81 6.77
C SER A 33 6.23 5.24 7.15
N LEU A 34 5.26 4.98 6.28
CA LEU A 34 3.84 5.15 6.59
C LEU A 34 3.42 4.29 7.79
N LEU A 35 3.98 3.07 7.93
CA LEU A 35 3.71 2.19 9.06
C LEU A 35 4.04 2.86 10.40
N ASP A 36 5.28 3.32 10.54
CA ASP A 36 5.75 4.03 11.76
C ASP A 36 4.92 5.28 12.03
N ARG A 37 4.45 5.90 10.94
CA ARG A 37 3.68 7.14 10.98
C ARG A 37 2.23 6.98 11.37
N LEU A 38 1.60 5.87 11.02
CA LEU A 38 0.28 5.50 11.53
C LEU A 38 0.37 5.07 13.00
N ALA A 39 1.44 4.36 13.38
CA ALA A 39 1.71 3.93 14.74
C ALA A 39 2.16 5.07 15.69
N CYS A 40 2.43 6.27 15.17
CA CYS A 40 2.93 7.41 15.93
C CYS A 40 4.23 7.10 16.72
N LEU A 41 5.11 6.28 16.14
CA LEU A 41 6.42 5.97 16.74
C LEU A 41 7.25 7.23 16.99
N ASP A 42 8.18 7.17 17.94
CA ASP A 42 9.03 8.29 18.34
C ASP A 42 8.26 9.57 18.75
N ASN A 43 7.08 9.40 19.36
CA ASN A 43 6.19 10.49 19.84
C ASN A 43 5.76 11.48 18.76
N SER A 44 5.73 11.01 17.52
CA SER A 44 5.31 11.79 16.37
C SER A 44 3.79 12.01 16.36
N SER A 45 3.35 13.19 15.89
CA SER A 45 1.92 13.51 15.88
C SER A 45 1.13 12.65 14.89
N PRO A 46 -0.15 12.33 15.18
CA PRO A 46 -1.03 11.63 14.25
C PRO A 46 -1.15 12.37 12.91
N ILE A 47 -1.10 11.62 11.80
CA ILE A 47 -1.29 12.20 10.47
C ILE A 47 -2.75 12.64 10.31
N PRO A 48 -3.03 13.92 9.97
CA PRO A 48 -4.40 14.38 9.72
C PRO A 48 -5.05 13.66 8.54
N TRP A 49 -6.38 13.49 8.58
CA TRP A 49 -7.13 12.74 7.56
C TRP A 49 -6.85 13.21 6.12
N LYS A 50 -6.87 14.53 5.87
CA LYS A 50 -6.56 15.08 4.54
C LYS A 50 -5.16 14.68 4.04
N THR A 51 -4.18 14.61 4.94
CA THR A 51 -2.82 14.19 4.59
C THR A 51 -2.78 12.69 4.31
N ARG A 52 -3.55 11.88 5.04
CA ARG A 52 -3.74 10.45 4.75
C ARG A 52 -4.33 10.21 3.35
N CYS A 53 -5.34 10.99 2.95
CA CYS A 53 -5.89 10.93 1.59
C CYS A 53 -4.83 11.27 0.52
N ASN A 54 -4.03 12.32 0.74
CA ASN A 54 -2.95 12.69 -0.16
C ASN A 54 -1.88 11.59 -0.27
N ILE A 55 -1.56 10.91 0.85
CA ILE A 55 -0.63 9.79 0.89
C ILE A 55 -1.20 8.60 0.09
N ALA A 56 -2.47 8.24 0.29
CA ALA A 56 -3.12 7.18 -0.48
C ALA A 56 -3.07 7.48 -1.99
N TYR A 57 -3.45 8.70 -2.37
CA TYR A 57 -3.41 9.14 -3.76
C TYR A 57 -1.98 9.09 -4.33
N GLY A 58 -0.99 9.68 -3.67
CA GLY A 58 0.40 9.66 -4.13
C GLY A 58 0.98 8.24 -4.24
N ALA A 59 0.69 7.36 -3.27
CA ALA A 59 1.08 5.96 -3.35
C ALA A 59 0.47 5.26 -4.57
N SER A 60 -0.82 5.51 -4.86
CA SER A 60 -1.48 4.98 -6.06
C SER A 60 -0.85 5.47 -7.37
N ASN A 61 -0.37 6.72 -7.43
CA ASN A 61 0.37 7.24 -8.58
C ASN A 61 1.70 6.50 -8.79
N GLY A 62 2.42 6.20 -7.71
CA GLY A 62 3.62 5.37 -7.76
C GLY A 62 3.36 3.95 -8.29
N ILE A 63 2.29 3.30 -7.82
CA ILE A 63 1.91 1.95 -8.27
C ILE A 63 1.49 1.99 -9.75
N SER A 64 0.69 2.98 -10.12
CA SER A 64 0.25 3.24 -11.50
C SER A 64 1.44 3.36 -12.46
N TYR A 65 2.41 4.22 -12.12
CA TYR A 65 3.62 4.36 -12.92
C TYR A 65 4.39 3.05 -13.09
N LEU A 66 4.50 2.23 -12.03
CA LEU A 66 5.15 0.91 -12.14
C LEU A 66 4.40 0.00 -13.11
N HIS A 67 3.08 -0.09 -12.99
CA HIS A 67 2.24 -0.95 -13.82
C HIS A 67 2.27 -0.51 -15.29
N GLU A 68 2.21 0.79 -15.58
CA GLU A 68 2.37 1.36 -16.93
C GLU A 68 3.73 1.00 -17.55
N ASN A 69 4.78 0.98 -16.73
CA ASN A 69 6.13 0.58 -17.13
C ASN A 69 6.34 -0.95 -17.07
N ASN A 70 5.28 -1.74 -16.98
CA ASN A 70 5.29 -3.20 -16.89
C ASN A 70 6.15 -3.73 -15.73
N HIS A 71 6.08 -3.11 -14.55
CA HIS A 71 6.71 -3.60 -13.33
C HIS A 71 5.65 -3.95 -12.29
N ILE A 72 5.82 -5.10 -11.62
CA ILE A 72 5.04 -5.48 -10.44
C ILE A 72 5.95 -5.35 -9.23
N HIS A 73 5.49 -4.70 -8.18
CA HIS A 73 6.26 -4.48 -6.96
C HIS A 73 6.39 -5.74 -6.11
N ARG A 74 5.29 -6.48 -5.91
CA ARG A 74 5.18 -7.75 -5.15
C ARG A 74 5.37 -7.65 -3.64
N ASP A 75 5.56 -6.46 -3.09
CA ASP A 75 5.69 -6.23 -1.64
C ASP A 75 5.20 -4.82 -1.27
N ILE A 76 4.04 -4.44 -1.81
CA ILE A 76 3.36 -3.21 -1.40
C ILE A 76 2.91 -3.40 0.05
N LYS A 77 3.36 -2.51 0.93
CA LYS A 77 3.01 -2.46 2.35
C LYS A 77 3.33 -1.08 2.91
N SER A 78 2.72 -0.71 4.03
CA SER A 78 2.92 0.59 4.67
C SER A 78 4.39 0.84 5.05
N ALA A 79 5.15 -0.20 5.40
CA ALA A 79 6.60 -0.10 5.67
C ALA A 79 7.43 0.29 4.43
N ASN A 80 6.97 -0.07 3.22
CA ASN A 80 7.66 0.24 1.96
C ASN A 80 7.16 1.56 1.32
N ILE A 81 6.24 2.28 1.97
CA ILE A 81 5.81 3.62 1.57
C ILE A 81 6.50 4.62 2.48
N LEU A 82 7.59 5.22 2.01
CA LEU A 82 8.35 6.21 2.77
C LEU A 82 7.78 7.61 2.57
N LEU A 83 8.03 8.50 3.52
CA LEU A 83 7.46 9.84 3.56
C LEU A 83 8.57 10.91 3.59
N THR A 84 8.48 11.84 2.65
CA THR A 84 9.30 13.06 2.64
C THR A 84 8.92 14.00 3.79
N GLU A 85 9.66 15.08 4.00
CA GLU A 85 9.36 16.10 5.02
C GLU A 85 7.93 16.66 4.89
N SER A 86 7.43 16.81 3.66
CA SER A 86 6.09 17.30 3.34
C SER A 86 5.03 16.21 3.21
N PHE A 87 5.29 14.99 3.72
CA PHE A 87 4.40 13.83 3.62
C PHE A 87 4.07 13.37 2.19
N VAL A 88 4.89 13.74 1.19
CA VAL A 88 4.79 13.12 -0.14
C VAL A 88 5.25 11.66 -0.03
N PRO A 89 4.40 10.68 -0.42
CA PRO A 89 4.74 9.27 -0.35
C PRO A 89 5.67 8.86 -1.48
N LYS A 90 6.62 7.97 -1.17
CA LYS A 90 7.54 7.36 -2.11
C LYS A 90 7.61 5.84 -1.89
N LEU A 91 7.25 5.06 -2.90
CA LEU A 91 7.43 3.60 -2.87
C LEU A 91 8.91 3.26 -2.86
N SER A 92 9.28 2.30 -2.02
CA SER A 92 10.64 1.84 -1.79
C SER A 92 10.71 0.32 -1.84
N ASP A 93 11.91 -0.24 -1.67
CA ASP A 93 12.17 -1.69 -1.67
C ASP A 93 11.65 -2.44 -2.91
N PHE A 94 12.31 -2.17 -4.03
CA PHE A 94 12.07 -2.85 -5.29
C PHE A 94 12.89 -4.15 -5.42
N GLY A 95 13.44 -4.68 -4.32
CA GLY A 95 14.28 -5.88 -4.33
C GLY A 95 13.54 -7.13 -4.84
N LEU A 96 12.23 -7.16 -4.68
CA LEU A 96 11.34 -8.21 -5.18
C LEU A 96 10.64 -7.87 -6.49
N ALA A 97 10.82 -6.64 -7.00
CA ALA A 97 10.13 -6.18 -8.18
C ALA A 97 10.49 -7.03 -9.40
N ARG A 98 9.51 -7.29 -10.25
CA ARG A 98 9.68 -8.06 -11.49
C ARG A 98 9.21 -7.23 -12.67
N ALA A 99 10.06 -7.16 -13.69
CA ALA A 99 9.62 -6.76 -15.02
C ALA A 99 8.62 -7.81 -15.52
N SER A 100 7.42 -7.38 -15.81
CA SER A 100 6.43 -8.19 -16.47
C SER A 100 6.67 -8.13 -17.98
N VAL A 101 6.86 -9.29 -18.59
CA VAL A 101 6.69 -9.40 -20.05
C VAL A 101 5.19 -9.29 -20.29
N LYS A 102 4.75 -8.37 -21.17
CA LYS A 102 3.35 -8.11 -21.55
C LYS A 102 2.47 -9.33 -21.25
N PHE A 103 1.60 -9.23 -20.24
CA PHE A 103 0.83 -10.32 -19.63
C PHE A 103 -0.10 -11.05 -20.63
N THR A 104 0.46 -11.78 -21.58
CA THR A 104 -0.30 -12.70 -22.42
C THR A 104 -0.64 -13.96 -21.65
N HIS A 105 0.11 -14.29 -20.58
CA HIS A 105 -0.10 -15.46 -19.73
C HIS A 105 0.22 -15.19 -18.25
N THR A 106 -0.45 -15.94 -17.37
CA THR A 106 -0.12 -16.02 -15.94
C THR A 106 1.29 -16.57 -15.75
N ILE A 107 2.12 -15.86 -14.97
CA ILE A 107 3.46 -16.31 -14.60
C ILE A 107 3.39 -16.99 -13.23
N LEU A 108 3.88 -18.23 -13.13
CA LEU A 108 3.99 -18.96 -11.87
C LEU A 108 5.46 -19.03 -11.43
N THR A 109 5.70 -19.00 -10.12
CA THR A 109 7.02 -19.19 -9.53
C THR A 109 6.94 -20.07 -8.29
N ASP A 110 7.94 -20.94 -8.13
CA ASP A 110 8.08 -21.76 -6.92
C ASP A 110 8.60 -20.96 -5.70
N ARG A 111 9.13 -19.75 -5.95
CA ARG A 111 9.66 -18.87 -4.90
C ARG A 111 8.62 -17.82 -4.50
N ILE A 112 7.80 -18.18 -3.53
CA ILE A 112 6.84 -17.28 -2.87
C ILE A 112 7.63 -16.28 -2.01
N VAL A 113 7.41 -14.99 -2.24
CA VAL A 113 8.04 -13.86 -1.55
C VAL A 113 7.02 -12.76 -1.34
N GLY A 114 7.15 -12.01 -0.26
CA GLY A 114 6.24 -10.94 0.16
C GLY A 114 5.95 -11.01 1.66
N THR A 115 5.20 -10.03 2.15
CA THR A 115 4.81 -9.94 3.56
C THR A 115 3.41 -10.54 3.76
N ALA A 116 3.30 -11.66 4.48
CA ALA A 116 2.10 -12.52 4.50
C ALA A 116 0.76 -11.77 4.75
N ALA A 117 0.72 -10.83 5.69
CA ALA A 117 -0.48 -10.06 6.01
C ALA A 117 -1.00 -9.15 4.86
N TYR A 118 -0.19 -8.94 3.82
CA TYR A 118 -0.52 -8.14 2.63
C TYR A 118 -0.75 -9.00 1.38
N MET A 119 -0.46 -10.30 1.43
CA MET A 119 -0.37 -11.10 0.22
C MET A 119 -1.74 -11.50 -0.30
N ALA A 120 -1.96 -11.29 -1.59
CA ALA A 120 -3.14 -11.80 -2.28
C ALA A 120 -3.15 -13.35 -2.30
N PRO A 121 -4.34 -13.99 -2.31
CA PRO A 121 -4.47 -15.45 -2.36
C PRO A 121 -3.72 -16.13 -3.51
N GLU A 122 -3.66 -15.50 -4.68
CA GLU A 122 -2.88 -16.01 -5.82
C GLU A 122 -1.37 -15.80 -5.65
N ALA A 123 -0.93 -14.74 -4.98
CA ALA A 123 0.50 -14.53 -4.69
C ALA A 123 1.03 -15.59 -3.71
N LEU A 124 0.21 -16.00 -2.74
CA LEU A 124 0.49 -17.13 -1.84
C LEU A 124 0.59 -18.48 -2.59
N ARG A 125 0.01 -18.58 -3.79
CA ARG A 125 0.13 -19.74 -4.69
C ARG A 125 1.26 -19.60 -5.70
N GLY A 126 2.10 -18.57 -5.58
CA GLY A 126 3.23 -18.32 -6.48
C GLY A 126 2.84 -17.62 -7.78
N GLU A 127 1.63 -17.09 -7.91
CA GLU A 127 1.22 -16.35 -9.09
C GLU A 127 1.75 -14.91 -9.09
N ILE A 128 2.28 -14.47 -10.23
CA ILE A 128 2.78 -13.11 -10.44
C ILE A 128 1.81 -12.37 -11.36
N THR A 129 1.17 -11.33 -10.82
CA THR A 129 0.15 -10.52 -11.48
C THR A 129 0.12 -9.11 -10.90
N PRO A 130 -0.18 -8.04 -11.67
CA PRO A 130 -0.26 -6.69 -11.10
C PRO A 130 -1.45 -6.57 -10.15
N LYS A 131 -2.44 -7.46 -10.28
CA LYS A 131 -3.60 -7.56 -9.39
C LYS A 131 -3.23 -7.92 -7.94
N SER A 132 -2.06 -8.51 -7.69
CA SER A 132 -1.60 -8.77 -6.33
C SER A 132 -1.17 -7.47 -5.63
N ASP A 133 -0.53 -6.54 -6.34
CA ASP A 133 -0.20 -5.21 -5.79
C ASP A 133 -1.47 -4.44 -5.41
N ILE A 134 -2.54 -4.58 -6.20
CA ILE A 134 -3.84 -3.95 -5.91
C ILE A 134 -4.41 -4.46 -4.58
N PHE A 135 -4.35 -5.78 -4.34
CA PHE A 135 -4.82 -6.37 -3.09
C PHE A 135 -4.01 -5.86 -1.90
N SER A 136 -2.68 -5.90 -2.01
CA SER A 136 -1.79 -5.40 -0.96
C SER A 136 -2.01 -3.91 -0.68
N PHE A 137 -2.30 -3.11 -1.72
CA PHE A 137 -2.68 -1.71 -1.55
C PHE A 137 -4.04 -1.53 -0.85
N GLY A 138 -5.00 -2.43 -1.08
CA GLY A 138 -6.25 -2.47 -0.32
C GLY A 138 -6.02 -2.63 1.19
N VAL A 139 -5.06 -3.47 1.60
CA VAL A 139 -4.67 -3.61 3.02
C VAL A 139 -4.08 -2.30 3.54
N VAL A 140 -3.21 -1.64 2.77
CA VAL A 140 -2.66 -0.32 3.12
C VAL A 140 -3.76 0.73 3.29
N LEU A 141 -4.79 0.73 2.44
CA LEU A 141 -5.93 1.65 2.59
C LEU A 141 -6.69 1.40 3.90
N LEU A 142 -6.86 0.14 4.32
CA LEU A 142 -7.43 -0.17 5.63
C LEU A 142 -6.53 0.31 6.78
N GLU A 143 -5.20 0.13 6.69
CA GLU A 143 -4.28 0.67 7.69
C GLU A 143 -4.39 2.20 7.77
N ILE A 144 -4.56 2.89 6.64
CA ILE A 144 -4.72 4.34 6.58
C ILE A 144 -6.01 4.78 7.30
N ILE A 145 -7.13 4.07 7.11
CA ILE A 145 -8.40 4.36 7.77
C ILE A 145 -8.31 4.09 9.28
N THR A 146 -7.77 2.93 9.64
CA THR A 146 -7.84 2.39 11.01
C THR A 146 -6.69 2.83 11.91
N GLY A 147 -5.55 3.18 11.33
CA GLY A 147 -4.30 3.38 12.05
C GLY A 147 -3.81 2.14 12.78
N LEU A 148 -4.28 0.95 12.39
CA LEU A 148 -3.96 -0.35 12.98
C LEU A 148 -2.91 -1.09 12.15
N SER A 149 -2.09 -1.91 12.82
CA SER A 149 -1.16 -2.84 12.17
C SER A 149 -1.92 -3.89 11.34
N PRO A 150 -1.41 -4.32 10.17
CA PRO A 150 -2.02 -5.35 9.32
C PRO A 150 -2.17 -6.70 10.05
N MET A 151 -1.31 -6.96 11.04
CA MET A 151 -1.34 -8.13 11.90
C MET A 151 -0.97 -7.73 13.34
N ASP A 152 -1.77 -8.16 14.31
CA ASP A 152 -1.52 -7.97 15.74
C ASP A 152 -2.03 -9.18 16.51
N GLU A 153 -1.12 -9.92 17.15
CA GLU A 153 -1.46 -11.15 17.90
C GLU A 153 -2.34 -10.88 19.13
N ASN A 154 -2.36 -9.63 19.62
CA ASN A 154 -3.12 -9.21 20.80
C ASN A 154 -4.46 -8.55 20.45
N ARG A 155 -4.81 -8.49 19.16
CA ARG A 155 -6.09 -7.95 18.67
C ARG A 155 -7.00 -9.06 18.18
N ASP A 156 -8.30 -8.87 18.35
CA ASP A 156 -9.34 -9.65 17.69
C ASP A 156 -10.12 -8.73 16.75
N PRO A 157 -10.12 -8.98 15.42
CA PRO A 157 -9.38 -10.03 14.73
C PRO A 157 -7.88 -9.71 14.59
N GLN A 158 -7.05 -10.76 14.55
CA GLN A 158 -5.59 -10.60 14.45
C GLN A 158 -5.18 -9.95 13.12
N LEU A 159 -5.79 -10.38 12.02
CA LEU A 159 -5.55 -9.82 10.70
C LEU A 159 -6.49 -8.65 10.46
N LEU A 160 -5.93 -7.52 10.04
CA LEU A 160 -6.73 -6.34 9.69
C LEU A 160 -7.69 -6.62 8.53
N LEU A 161 -7.31 -7.52 7.63
CA LEU A 161 -8.15 -7.93 6.50
C LEU A 161 -9.51 -8.50 6.94
N SER A 162 -9.57 -9.15 8.11
CA SER A 162 -10.79 -9.78 8.62
C SER A 162 -11.88 -8.78 8.97
N ILE A 163 -11.57 -7.49 9.21
CA ILE A 163 -12.60 -6.47 9.45
C ILE A 163 -13.54 -6.31 8.23
N LYS A 164 -13.07 -6.68 7.03
CA LYS A 164 -13.90 -6.65 5.83
C LYS A 164 -15.08 -7.61 5.97
N GLU A 165 -14.85 -8.80 6.52
CA GLU A 165 -15.89 -9.82 6.72
C GLU A 165 -16.89 -9.34 7.79
N GLU A 166 -16.41 -8.83 8.92
CA GLU A 166 -17.27 -8.28 9.99
C GLU A 166 -18.14 -7.10 9.51
N ILE A 167 -17.63 -6.28 8.58
CA ILE A 167 -18.41 -5.19 7.97
C ILE A 167 -19.41 -5.75 6.94
N GLU A 168 -19.04 -6.75 6.15
CA GLU A 168 -19.93 -7.39 5.18
C GLU A 168 -21.08 -8.18 5.84
N ASP A 169 -20.81 -8.76 7.01
CA ASP A 169 -21.78 -9.49 7.82
C ASP A 169 -22.61 -8.57 8.74
N GLU A 170 -22.46 -7.25 8.62
CA GLU A 170 -23.15 -6.21 9.40
C GLU A 170 -22.92 -6.32 10.93
N GLU A 171 -21.88 -7.03 11.37
CA GLU A 171 -21.49 -7.13 12.78
C GLU A 171 -20.88 -5.81 13.29
N LYS A 172 -20.20 -5.09 12.39
CA LYS A 172 -19.55 -3.81 12.60
C LYS A 172 -19.72 -2.89 11.41
N THR A 173 -19.45 -1.61 11.62
CA THR A 173 -19.35 -0.61 10.56
C THR A 173 -17.91 -0.15 10.41
N ILE A 174 -17.58 0.50 9.28
CA ILE A 174 -16.25 1.11 9.12
C ILE A 174 -15.99 2.19 10.19
N GLU A 175 -17.03 2.84 10.70
CA GLU A 175 -16.93 3.87 11.75
C GLU A 175 -16.31 3.30 13.04
N ASP A 176 -16.67 2.06 13.40
CA ASP A 176 -16.14 1.36 14.58
C ASP A 176 -14.61 1.20 14.55
N TYR A 177 -14.05 1.18 13.33
CA TYR A 177 -12.64 0.94 13.07
C TYR A 177 -11.82 2.20 12.79
N VAL A 178 -12.45 3.39 12.70
CA VAL A 178 -11.74 4.63 12.39
C VAL A 178 -10.69 4.94 13.45
N ASP A 179 -9.52 5.38 12.99
CA ASP A 179 -8.43 5.76 13.87
C ASP A 179 -8.83 6.90 14.82
N LYS A 180 -9.00 6.55 16.09
CA LYS A 180 -9.36 7.48 17.18
C LYS A 180 -8.32 8.58 17.42
N LYS A 181 -7.10 8.44 16.88
CA LYS A 181 -6.03 9.44 16.98
C LYS A 181 -6.26 10.63 16.03
N ILE A 182 -7.14 10.51 15.04
CA ILE A 182 -7.42 11.59 14.09
C ILE A 182 -8.60 12.42 14.60
N SER A 183 -8.45 13.75 14.59
CA SER A 183 -9.54 14.69 14.79
C SER A 183 -10.11 15.20 13.46
N ASN A 184 -11.37 15.63 13.45
CA ASN A 184 -12.03 16.31 12.31
C ASN A 184 -12.09 15.47 11.03
N TRP A 185 -12.25 14.14 11.15
CA TRP A 185 -12.60 13.30 10.01
C TRP A 185 -14.10 13.39 9.70
N ASN A 186 -14.47 13.05 8.47
CA ASN A 186 -15.85 13.03 7.99
C ASN A 186 -16.19 11.60 7.59
N ILE A 187 -17.27 11.04 8.15
CA ILE A 187 -17.71 9.67 7.89
C ILE A 187 -17.86 9.38 6.39
N THR A 188 -18.38 10.33 5.61
CA THR A 188 -18.53 10.18 4.16
C THR A 188 -17.18 9.97 3.47
N LEU A 189 -16.12 10.65 3.90
CA LEU A 189 -14.78 10.46 3.34
C LEU A 189 -14.15 9.13 3.79
N ILE A 190 -14.43 8.69 5.03
CA ILE A 190 -14.01 7.37 5.52
C ILE A 190 -14.67 6.28 4.67
N GLU A 191 -15.98 6.33 4.51
CA GLU A 191 -16.77 5.38 3.72
C GLU A 191 -16.32 5.36 2.27
N GLN A 192 -16.05 6.53 1.66
CA GLN A 192 -15.49 6.61 0.32
C GLN A 192 -14.13 5.88 0.20
N MET A 193 -13.21 6.08 1.15
CA MET A 193 -11.92 5.37 1.11
C MET A 193 -12.13 3.85 1.27
N TYR A 194 -13.05 3.44 2.14
CA TYR A 194 -13.39 2.04 2.35
C TYR A 194 -14.03 1.41 1.10
N LEU A 195 -14.90 2.13 0.40
CA LEU A 195 -15.50 1.71 -0.87
C LEU A 195 -14.47 1.56 -1.99
N ILE A 196 -13.31 2.22 -1.88
CA ILE A 196 -12.16 2.00 -2.77
C ILE A 196 -11.35 0.78 -2.32
N ALA A 197 -11.12 0.63 -1.01
CA ALA A 197 -10.34 -0.46 -0.42
C ALA A 197 -11.00 -1.84 -0.59
N SER A 198 -12.29 -1.96 -0.29
CA SER A 198 -13.00 -3.25 -0.26
C SER A 198 -12.95 -4.01 -1.61
N PRO A 199 -13.21 -3.39 -2.78
CA PRO A 199 -13.04 -4.08 -4.07
C PRO A 199 -11.60 -4.50 -4.38
N CYS A 200 -10.60 -3.77 -3.88
CA CYS A 200 -9.18 -4.17 -4.03
C CYS A 200 -8.90 -5.48 -3.30
N LEU A 201 -9.61 -5.75 -2.22
CA LEU A 201 -9.46 -6.93 -1.35
C LEU A 201 -10.30 -8.13 -1.82
N HIS A 202 -10.90 -8.09 -3.02
CA HIS A 202 -11.68 -9.22 -3.50
C HIS A 202 -10.78 -10.45 -3.74
N GLU A 203 -11.15 -11.61 -3.17
CA GLU A 203 -10.49 -12.91 -3.36
C GLU A 203 -10.16 -13.25 -4.83
N LYS A 204 -11.12 -13.03 -5.75
CA LYS A 204 -10.93 -13.23 -7.19
C LYS A 204 -10.20 -12.02 -7.78
N LYS A 205 -8.90 -12.18 -8.07
CA LYS A 205 -8.04 -11.14 -8.69
C LYS A 205 -8.66 -10.40 -9.90
N ASN A 206 -9.44 -11.09 -10.74
CA ASN A 206 -10.08 -10.50 -11.92
C ASN A 206 -11.28 -9.61 -11.61
N ARG A 207 -11.80 -9.65 -10.37
CA ARG A 207 -12.86 -8.76 -9.88
C ARG A 207 -12.33 -7.51 -9.19
N ARG A 208 -11.02 -7.47 -8.90
CA ARG A 208 -10.36 -6.27 -8.38
C ARG A 208 -10.26 -5.21 -9.48
N PRO A 209 -10.35 -3.91 -9.15
CA PRO A 209 -10.09 -2.84 -10.10
C PRO A 209 -8.64 -2.90 -10.62
N ASP A 210 -8.34 -2.16 -11.69
CA ASP A 210 -6.96 -1.78 -11.98
C ASP A 210 -6.53 -0.58 -11.12
N ILE A 211 -5.24 -0.27 -11.12
CA ILE A 211 -4.72 0.84 -10.35
C ILE A 211 -5.19 2.20 -10.88
N GLU A 212 -5.46 2.32 -12.18
CA GLU A 212 -5.97 3.57 -12.78
C GLU A 212 -7.31 3.96 -12.17
N ARG A 213 -8.24 3.01 -12.09
CA ARG A 213 -9.55 3.25 -11.46
C ARG A 213 -9.45 3.57 -9.98
N VAL A 214 -8.54 2.91 -9.25
CA VAL A 214 -8.27 3.22 -7.83
C VAL A 214 -7.74 4.64 -7.67
N LYS A 215 -6.76 5.02 -8.51
CA LYS A 215 -6.16 6.36 -8.54
C LYS A 215 -7.19 7.44 -8.87
N GLU A 216 -8.07 7.20 -9.83
CA GLU A 216 -9.16 8.12 -10.19
C GLU A 216 -10.11 8.36 -9.02
N HIS A 217 -10.63 7.32 -8.38
CA HIS A 217 -11.53 7.49 -7.23
C HIS A 217 -10.82 8.18 -6.04
N LEU A 218 -9.56 7.86 -5.77
CA LEU A 218 -8.78 8.55 -4.73
C LEU A 218 -8.56 10.03 -5.05
N LYS A 219 -8.43 10.39 -6.32
CA LYS A 219 -8.32 11.79 -6.76
C LYS A 219 -9.62 12.55 -6.53
N GLU A 220 -10.76 11.95 -6.86
CA GLU A 220 -12.09 12.55 -6.68
C GLU A 220 -12.34 12.91 -5.21
N MET A 221 -11.89 12.06 -4.28
CA MET A 221 -11.94 12.31 -2.83
C MET A 221 -11.15 13.55 -2.37
N LEU A 222 -10.16 14.02 -3.13
CA LEU A 222 -9.35 15.19 -2.76
C LEU A 222 -9.99 16.52 -3.19
N ILE A 223 -10.97 16.46 -4.10
CA ILE A 223 -11.63 17.62 -4.71
C ILE A 223 -12.93 17.98 -3.98
N GLY A 224 -13.57 16.99 -3.34
CA GLY A 224 -14.75 17.17 -2.47
C GLY A 224 -14.40 17.62 -1.06
#